data_AF-A0AAN9A3P2-F1
#
_entry.id   AF-A0AAN9A3P2-F1
#
_cell.length_a   1.000
_cell.length_b   1.000
_cell.length_c   1.000
_cell.angle_alpha   90.00
_cell.angle_beta   90.00
_cell.angle_gamma   90.00
#
_symmetry.space_group_name_H-M   'P 1'
#
loop_
_entity.id
_entity.type
_entity.pdbx_description
1 polymer ?
#
loop_
_entity_poly.entity_id
_entity_poly.type
_entity_poly.pdbx_seq_one_letter_code
_entity_poly.pdbx_strand_id
1 'polypeptide(L)'
;VTNTEAVDMAVRTDIFCVEDLKKERTKCSFNQEELTNLLDGGKEMTALRRKMCESFFNDPVFTDGTPVDYLSHEERYGNELRKACHALQKLNAENYTI
;
A
#
# COMPACT_ATOMS: atom_id res chain seq x y z
N VAL A 1 -5.16 -12.20 -22.36
CA VAL A 1 -4.17 -12.96 -21.55
C VAL A 1 -3.96 -12.22 -20.23
N THR A 2 -5.01 -12.03 -19.42
CA THR A 2 -4.96 -11.07 -18.28
C THR A 2 -5.59 -11.59 -16.99
N ASN A 3 -6.00 -12.86 -16.92
CA ASN A 3 -6.62 -13.44 -15.72
C ASN A 3 -5.66 -14.34 -14.91
N THR A 4 -4.43 -14.54 -15.36
CA THR A 4 -3.50 -15.49 -14.71
C THR A 4 -2.59 -14.80 -13.70
N GLU A 5 -2.13 -13.57 -13.99
CA GLU A 5 -1.17 -12.84 -13.14
C GLU A 5 -1.77 -12.31 -11.83
N ALA A 6 -3.03 -11.82 -11.87
CA ALA A 6 -3.72 -11.33 -10.67
C ALA A 6 -4.11 -12.46 -9.70
N VAL A 7 -4.41 -13.64 -10.23
CA VAL A 7 -4.69 -14.85 -9.43
C VAL A 7 -3.41 -15.37 -8.79
N ASP A 8 -2.28 -15.33 -9.51
CA ASP A 8 -0.97 -15.75 -9.01
C ASP A 8 -0.46 -14.89 -7.82
N MET A 9 -0.70 -13.58 -7.85
CA MET A 9 -0.31 -12.65 -6.77
C MET A 9 -1.09 -12.91 -5.47
N ALA A 10 -2.40 -13.14 -5.57
CA ALA A 10 -3.27 -13.46 -4.43
C ALA A 10 -2.96 -14.86 -3.85
N VAL A 11 -2.69 -15.84 -4.72
CA VAL A 11 -2.21 -17.17 -4.34
C VAL A 11 -0.86 -17.06 -3.60
N ARG A 12 0.03 -16.16 -4.02
CA ARG A 12 1.33 -15.92 -3.36
C ARG A 12 1.21 -15.39 -1.92
N THR A 13 0.24 -14.52 -1.64
CA THR A 13 0.00 -13.99 -0.29
C THR A 13 -0.60 -15.01 0.67
N ASP A 14 -1.39 -15.97 0.19
CA ASP A 14 -1.96 -17.04 1.03
C ASP A 14 -0.96 -18.18 1.34
N ILE A 15 0.10 -18.32 0.53
CA ILE A 15 1.14 -19.34 0.71
C ILE A 15 2.03 -19.07 1.96
N PHE A 16 2.25 -17.80 2.33
CA PHE A 16 3.08 -17.43 3.50
C PHE A 16 2.29 -16.97 4.74
N CYS A 17 0.95 -17.01 4.69
CA CYS A 17 0.13 -16.56 5.80
C CYS A 17 0.13 -17.58 6.93
N VAL A 18 0.49 -17.14 8.14
CA VAL A 18 0.47 -17.96 9.36
C VAL A 18 -0.93 -18.50 9.60
N GLU A 19 -1.05 -19.79 9.92
CA GLU A 19 -2.34 -20.49 10.02
C GLU A 19 -3.33 -19.88 11.02
N ASP A 20 -2.84 -19.28 12.11
CA ASP A 20 -3.71 -18.62 13.08
C ASP A 20 -4.35 -17.34 12.52
N LEU A 21 -3.63 -16.58 11.70
CA LEU A 21 -4.19 -15.41 10.99
C LEU A 21 -5.27 -15.84 9.98
N LYS A 22 -5.10 -16.99 9.31
CA LYS A 22 -6.14 -17.55 8.43
C LYS A 22 -7.40 -17.91 9.20
N LYS A 23 -7.25 -18.55 10.37
CA LYS A 23 -8.38 -18.88 11.25
C LYS A 23 -9.10 -17.63 11.76
N GLU A 24 -8.37 -16.57 12.07
CA GLU A 24 -8.96 -15.29 12.50
C GLU A 24 -9.73 -14.62 11.35
N ARG A 25 -9.14 -14.54 10.16
CA ARG A 25 -9.76 -13.93 8.97
C ARG A 25 -11.03 -14.66 8.51
N THR A 26 -11.06 -15.99 8.60
CA THR A 26 -12.23 -16.80 8.21
C THR A 26 -13.40 -16.69 9.19
N LYS A 27 -13.16 -16.32 10.45
CA LYS A 27 -14.21 -16.09 11.45
C LYS A 27 -14.91 -14.73 11.31
N CYS A 28 -14.44 -13.87 10.40
CA CYS A 28 -15.04 -12.57 10.17
C CYS A 28 -16.46 -12.71 9.61
N SER A 29 -17.46 -12.17 10.31
CA SER A 29 -18.89 -12.30 9.98
C SER A 29 -19.42 -11.18 9.06
N PHE A 30 -18.62 -10.14 8.82
CA PHE A 30 -19.02 -8.98 8.02
C PHE A 30 -18.19 -8.87 6.74
N ASN A 31 -18.72 -8.14 5.76
CA ASN A 31 -18.02 -7.89 4.51
C ASN A 31 -16.95 -6.80 4.71
N GLN A 32 -15.67 -7.18 4.55
CA GLN A 32 -14.52 -6.28 4.70
C GLN A 32 -14.56 -5.12 3.72
N GLU A 33 -15.04 -5.37 2.50
CA GLU A 33 -15.14 -4.34 1.46
C GLU A 33 -16.21 -3.30 1.80
N GLU A 34 -17.33 -3.75 2.33
CA GLU A 34 -18.41 -2.85 2.77
C GLU A 34 -17.94 -1.96 3.92
N LEU A 35 -17.25 -2.54 4.92
CA LEU A 35 -16.67 -1.77 6.01
C LEU A 35 -15.62 -0.77 5.51
N THR A 36 -14.76 -1.18 4.57
CA THR A 36 -13.74 -0.29 4.00
C THR A 36 -14.38 0.91 3.30
N ASN A 37 -15.40 0.65 2.47
CA ASN A 37 -16.15 1.69 1.78
C ASN A 37 -16.87 2.62 2.77
N LEU A 38 -17.38 2.09 3.90
CA LEU A 38 -17.99 2.89 4.95
C LEU A 38 -16.97 3.83 5.62
N LEU A 39 -15.77 3.33 5.94
CA LEU A 39 -14.72 4.11 6.59
C LEU A 39 -14.14 5.21 5.69
N ASP A 40 -13.96 4.93 4.41
CA ASP A 40 -13.43 5.90 3.43
C ASP A 40 -14.51 6.90 2.96
N GLY A 41 -15.78 6.72 3.34
CA GLY A 41 -16.88 7.61 2.94
C GLY A 41 -17.47 7.32 1.56
N GLY A 42 -17.19 6.14 0.98
CA GLY A 42 -17.81 5.65 -0.25
C GLY A 42 -16.86 4.84 -1.13
N LYS A 43 -17.44 4.07 -2.06
CA LYS A 43 -16.72 3.22 -3.01
C LYS A 43 -15.72 3.98 -3.88
N GLU A 44 -16.07 5.20 -4.26
CA GLU A 44 -15.23 6.03 -5.12
C GLU A 44 -13.98 6.50 -4.37
N MET A 45 -14.11 6.90 -3.11
CA MET A 45 -12.97 7.32 -2.28
C MET A 45 -12.05 6.14 -1.96
N THR A 46 -12.62 4.96 -1.69
CA THR A 46 -11.83 3.73 -1.53
C THR A 46 -11.05 3.37 -2.80
N ALA A 47 -11.69 3.46 -3.98
CA ALA A 47 -11.03 3.18 -5.25
C ALA A 47 -9.90 4.19 -5.53
N LEU A 48 -10.14 5.47 -5.27
CA LEU A 48 -9.12 6.51 -5.40
C LEU A 48 -7.94 6.28 -4.46
N ARG A 49 -8.22 6.00 -3.17
CA ARG A 49 -7.19 5.69 -2.16
C ARG A 49 -6.36 4.49 -2.59
N ARG A 50 -6.98 3.40 -3.06
CA ARG A 50 -6.26 2.23 -3.56
C ARG A 50 -5.36 2.56 -4.74
N LYS A 51 -5.88 3.28 -5.74
CA LYS A 51 -5.10 3.70 -6.91
C LYS A 51 -3.89 4.55 -6.50
N MET A 52 -4.07 5.51 -5.60
CA MET A 52 -2.98 6.32 -5.06
C MET A 52 -1.97 5.43 -4.32
N CYS A 53 -2.42 4.62 -3.36
CA CYS A 53 -1.57 3.71 -2.61
C CYS A 53 -0.76 2.81 -3.53
N GLU A 54 -1.37 2.18 -4.53
CA GLU A 54 -0.66 1.34 -5.52
C GLU A 54 0.41 2.12 -6.28
N SER A 55 0.12 3.36 -6.71
CA SER A 55 1.12 4.22 -7.37
C SER A 55 2.32 4.50 -6.45
N PHE A 56 2.07 4.79 -5.16
CA PHE A 56 3.15 5.05 -4.19
C PHE A 56 3.91 3.77 -3.80
N PHE A 57 3.23 2.66 -3.55
CA PHE A 57 3.87 1.40 -3.13
C PHE A 57 4.69 0.73 -4.22
N ASN A 58 4.33 0.88 -5.49
CA ASN A 58 5.09 0.31 -6.60
C ASN A 58 6.37 1.09 -6.92
N ASP A 59 6.57 2.26 -6.31
CA ASP A 59 7.73 3.10 -6.59
C ASP A 59 8.90 2.73 -5.67
N PRO A 60 10.04 2.30 -6.23
CA PRO A 60 11.18 1.82 -5.46
C PRO A 60 11.79 2.91 -4.58
N VAL A 61 11.53 4.20 -4.86
CA VAL A 61 12.05 5.31 -4.05
C VAL A 61 11.48 5.31 -2.64
N PHE A 62 10.24 4.86 -2.46
CA PHE A 62 9.58 4.75 -1.15
C PHE A 62 9.81 3.41 -0.46
N THR A 63 10.44 2.46 -1.14
CA THR A 63 10.79 1.16 -0.56
C THR A 63 12.21 1.22 0.02
N ASP A 64 12.32 1.36 1.34
CA ASP A 64 13.62 1.29 1.99
C ASP A 64 14.09 -0.15 2.10
N GLY A 65 15.29 -0.45 1.60
CA GLY A 65 15.92 -1.76 1.78
C GLY A 65 16.43 -2.01 3.20
N THR A 66 16.56 -0.96 4.01
CA THR A 66 17.02 -1.04 5.41
C THR A 66 15.98 -0.37 6.31
N PRO A 67 15.55 -1.02 7.40
CA PRO A 67 14.63 -0.40 8.35
C PRO A 67 15.21 0.90 8.93
N VAL A 68 14.34 1.88 9.13
CA VAL A 68 14.72 3.24 9.58
C VAL A 68 15.46 3.20 10.93
N ASP A 69 15.20 2.19 11.76
CA ASP A 69 15.83 2.01 13.07
C ASP A 69 17.35 1.75 13.01
N TYR A 70 17.87 1.32 11.85
CA TYR A 70 19.31 1.10 11.65
C TYR A 70 20.04 2.32 11.07
N LEU A 71 19.32 3.39 10.73
CA LEU A 71 19.90 4.59 10.16
C LEU A 71 20.39 5.55 11.26
N SER A 72 21.51 6.22 11.03
CA SER A 72 21.90 7.36 11.86
C SER A 72 20.91 8.53 11.70
N HIS A 73 20.97 9.50 12.61
CA HIS A 73 20.09 10.66 12.57
C HIS A 73 20.22 11.47 11.27
N GLU A 74 21.45 11.62 10.77
CA GLU A 74 21.75 12.32 9.53
C GLU A 74 21.19 11.58 8.31
N GLU A 75 21.42 10.27 8.23
CA GLU A 75 20.93 9.44 7.14
C GLU A 75 19.40 9.39 7.12
N ARG A 76 18.77 9.27 8.29
CA ARG A 76 17.31 9.33 8.41
C ARG A 76 16.78 10.66 7.87
N TYR A 77 17.34 11.77 8.30
CA TYR A 77 16.91 13.09 7.83
C TYR A 77 17.07 13.25 6.30
N GLY A 78 18.22 12.84 5.77
CA GLY A 78 18.48 12.88 4.33
C GLY A 78 17.53 11.99 3.52
N ASN A 79 17.25 10.78 4.01
CA ASN A 79 16.33 9.86 3.34
C ASN A 79 14.89 10.38 3.33
N GLU A 80 14.42 10.94 4.44
CA GLU A 80 13.07 11.51 4.54
C GLU A 80 12.91 12.75 3.64
N LEU A 81 13.92 13.63 3.57
CA LEU A 81 13.92 14.75 2.62
C LEU A 81 13.85 14.27 1.16
N ARG A 82 14.65 13.26 0.81
CA ARG A 82 14.66 12.68 -0.54
C ARG A 82 13.28 12.14 -0.92
N LYS A 83 12.63 11.39 -0.02
CA LYS A 83 11.28 10.86 -0.23
C LYS A 83 10.24 11.98 -0.35
N ALA A 84 10.31 13.01 0.52
CA ALA A 84 9.38 14.12 0.49
C ALA A 84 9.45 14.90 -0.84
N CYS A 85 10.67 15.19 -1.33
CA CYS A 85 10.86 15.84 -2.62
C CYS A 85 10.32 14.98 -3.77
N HIS A 86 10.57 13.67 -3.76
CA HIS A 86 10.04 12.76 -4.77
C HIS A 86 8.51 12.66 -4.75
N ALA A 87 7.91 12.61 -3.55
CA ALA A 87 6.46 12.61 -3.39
C ALA A 87 5.82 13.86 -4.00
N LEU A 88 6.39 15.04 -3.74
CA LEU A 88 5.91 16.30 -4.33
C LEU A 88 6.01 16.29 -5.86
N GLN A 89 7.12 15.81 -6.42
CA GLN A 89 7.29 15.68 -7.87
C GLN A 89 6.23 14.75 -8.48
N LYS A 90 5.97 13.62 -7.81
CA LYS A 90 4.98 12.63 -8.24
C LYS A 90 3.55 13.17 -8.20
N LEU A 91 3.19 13.88 -7.12
CA LEU A 91 1.89 14.53 -6.99
C LEU A 91 1.65 15.56 -8.10
N ASN A 92 2.66 16.38 -8.41
CA ASN A 92 2.61 17.35 -9.50
C ASN A 92 2.49 16.68 -10.87
N ALA A 93 3.22 15.59 -11.11
CA ALA A 93 3.19 14.88 -12.39
C ALA A 93 1.84 14.20 -12.66
N GLU A 94 1.20 13.65 -11.63
CA GLU A 94 -0.08 12.95 -11.74
C GLU A 94 -1.30 13.90 -11.60
N ASN A 95 -1.06 15.22 -11.48
CA ASN A 95 -2.09 16.27 -11.33
C ASN A 95 -3.11 15.97 -10.21
N TYR A 96 -2.67 15.35 -9.12
CA TYR A 96 -3.53 15.19 -7.96
C TYR A 96 -3.77 16.57 -7.35
N THR A 97 -4.99 17.09 -7.53
CA THR A 97 -5.41 18.32 -6.86
C THR A 97 -5.73 17.96 -5.41
N ILE A 98 -4.98 18.53 -4.47
CA ILE A 98 -5.21 18.40 -3.02
C ILE A 98 -6.26 19.43 -2.60
#